data_AF-A0A6P0DR31-F1
#
_entry.id   AF-A0A6P0DR31-F1
#
_cell.length_a   1.000
_cell.length_b   1.000
_cell.length_c   1.000
_cell.angle_alpha   90.00
_cell.angle_beta   90.00
_cell.angle_gamma   90.00
#
_symmetry.space_group_name_H-M   'P 1'
#
loop_
_entity.id
_entity.type
_entity.pdbx_description
1 polymer ?
#
loop_
_entity_poly.entity_id
_entity_poly.type
_entity_poly.pdbx_seq_one_letter_code
_entity_poly.pdbx_strand_id
1 'polypeptide(L)'
;MSIATTPTGIGIAEAAARPRRGLGKLVARLLVYGLPTVMILLPLASFLASSFLGQDNGKPTGGLTFANYAAFFTSSSYLYVFFGTLKLAFTVALISLFFGYILSYLIWRLEGSARYLL
;
A
#
# COMPACT_ATOMS: atom_id res chain seq x y z
N MET A 1 -61.92 46.80 13.91
CA MET A 1 -61.13 48.05 13.93
C MET A 1 -59.88 47.78 14.73
N SER A 2 -58.72 48.00 14.11
CA SER A 2 -57.33 47.95 14.59
C SER A 2 -56.71 46.66 15.14
N ILE A 3 -55.84 46.12 14.30
CA ILE A 3 -54.87 45.05 14.50
C ILE A 3 -53.58 45.72 14.98
N ALA A 4 -52.93 45.19 16.01
CA ALA A 4 -51.53 45.50 16.35
C ALA A 4 -50.87 44.24 16.91
N THR A 5 -50.46 43.35 16.01
CA THR A 5 -49.53 42.26 16.28
C THR A 5 -48.11 42.69 15.90
N THR A 6 -47.13 42.01 16.49
CA THR A 6 -45.65 42.02 16.27
C THR A 6 -44.80 43.11 16.97
N PRO A 7 -43.48 42.89 17.17
CA PRO A 7 -42.71 41.64 17.32
C PRO A 7 -41.59 41.73 18.39
N THR A 8 -41.31 40.67 19.16
CA THR A 8 -39.95 40.45 19.70
C THR A 8 -39.87 38.99 20.15
N GLY A 9 -39.20 38.12 19.40
CA GLY A 9 -37.75 37.95 19.54
C GLY A 9 -37.55 37.05 20.77
N ILE A 10 -37.13 35.81 20.65
CA ILE A 10 -35.97 35.34 19.91
C ILE A 10 -36.31 33.91 19.55
N GLY A 11 -36.32 33.60 18.25
CA GLY A 11 -36.06 32.24 17.83
C GLY A 11 -34.74 31.87 18.46
N ILE A 12 -34.78 31.02 19.49
CA ILE A 12 -33.62 30.20 19.84
C ILE A 12 -33.52 29.28 18.65
N ALA A 13 -32.92 29.83 17.58
CA ALA A 13 -32.44 29.10 16.46
C ALA A 13 -31.67 27.97 17.10
N GLU A 14 -32.23 26.79 16.92
CA GLU A 14 -31.55 25.53 16.85
C GLU A 14 -30.23 25.81 16.13
N ALA A 15 -29.22 26.19 16.89
CA ALA A 15 -27.86 26.36 16.43
C ALA A 15 -27.41 24.92 16.23
N ALA A 16 -27.92 24.33 15.15
CA ALA A 16 -27.53 23.05 14.63
C ALA A 16 -26.03 23.13 14.53
N ALA A 17 -25.37 22.54 15.53
CA ALA A 17 -23.93 22.41 15.60
C ALA A 17 -23.55 21.65 14.34
N ARG A 18 -23.22 22.39 13.27
CA ARG A 18 -22.87 21.82 11.98
C ARG A 18 -21.77 20.82 12.28
N PRO A 19 -21.97 19.54 11.95
CA PRO A 19 -21.02 18.55 12.39
C PRO A 19 -19.70 18.85 11.66
N ARG A 20 -18.62 19.08 12.41
CA ARG A 20 -17.21 19.12 11.93
C ARG A 20 -16.76 17.77 11.34
N ARG A 21 -17.68 17.00 10.75
CA ARG A 21 -17.54 15.64 10.22
C ARG A 21 -16.60 15.56 9.03
N GLY A 22 -16.28 16.67 8.34
CA GLY A 22 -15.37 16.67 7.19
C GLY A 22 -13.88 16.63 7.58
N LEU A 23 -13.46 17.55 8.45
CA LEU A 23 -12.05 17.70 8.83
C LEU A 23 -11.55 16.51 9.68
N GLY A 24 -12.39 16.03 10.61
CA GLY A 24 -12.04 14.85 11.42
C GLY A 24 -11.90 13.58 10.60
N LYS A 25 -12.72 13.41 9.54
CA LYS A 25 -12.60 12.28 8.61
C LYS A 25 -11.34 12.38 7.74
N LEU A 26 -10.95 13.59 7.31
CA LEU A 26 -9.72 13.80 6.55
C LEU A 26 -8.47 13.50 7.40
N VAL A 27 -8.44 14.01 8.64
CA VAL A 27 -7.35 13.73 9.59
C VAL A 27 -7.29 12.25 9.93
N ALA A 28 -8.42 11.62 10.22
CA ALA A 28 -8.47 10.17 10.47
C ALA A 28 -7.98 9.37 9.24
N ARG A 29 -8.34 9.78 8.02
CA ARG A 29 -7.88 9.15 6.79
C ARG A 29 -6.37 9.33 6.58
N LEU A 30 -5.85 10.53 6.84
CA LEU A 30 -4.40 10.80 6.78
C LEU A 30 -3.62 10.01 7.85
N LEU A 31 -4.18 9.81 9.04
CA LEU A 31 -3.53 8.96 10.04
C LEU A 31 -3.58 7.49 9.65
N VAL A 32 -4.75 6.97 9.23
CA VAL A 32 -4.93 5.55 8.90
C VAL A 32 -4.09 5.13 7.70
N TYR A 33 -3.99 5.97 6.67
CA TYR A 33 -3.21 5.64 5.48
C TYR A 33 -1.80 6.23 5.53
N GLY A 34 -1.65 7.47 5.99
CA GLY A 34 -0.36 8.17 5.98
C GLY A 34 0.62 7.61 7.01
N LEU A 35 0.18 7.23 8.22
CA LEU A 35 1.09 6.71 9.25
C LEU A 35 1.77 5.39 8.81
N PRO A 36 1.04 4.36 8.33
CA PRO A 36 1.67 3.14 7.81
C PRO A 36 2.53 3.43 6.57
N THR A 37 2.06 4.29 5.67
CA THR A 37 2.82 4.66 4.47
C THR A 37 4.16 5.28 4.85
N VAL A 38 4.22 6.22 5.79
CA VAL A 38 5.48 6.84 6.23
C VAL A 38 6.36 5.83 6.94
N MET A 39 5.80 4.99 7.81
CA MET A 39 6.55 3.94 8.50
C MET A 39 7.22 2.95 7.53
N ILE A 40 6.60 2.68 6.38
CA ILE A 40 7.15 1.81 5.34
C ILE A 40 8.11 2.58 4.42
N LEU A 41 7.73 3.79 3.98
CA LEU A 41 8.55 4.56 3.03
C LEU A 41 9.86 5.03 3.64
N LEU A 42 9.88 5.41 4.91
CA LEU A 42 11.07 5.96 5.56
C LEU A 42 12.27 4.98 5.54
N PRO A 43 12.14 3.71 5.96
CA PRO A 43 13.24 2.75 5.82
C PRO A 43 13.56 2.41 4.37
N LEU A 44 12.56 2.33 3.47
CA LEU A 44 12.80 2.11 2.04
C LEU A 44 13.62 3.24 1.42
N ALA A 45 13.28 4.50 1.73
CA ALA A 45 14.00 5.67 1.26
C ALA A 45 15.42 5.72 1.84
N SER A 46 15.59 5.33 3.10
CA SER A 46 16.90 5.26 3.75
C SER A 46 17.78 4.19 3.11
N PHE A 47 17.22 3.02 2.82
CA PHE A 47 17.90 1.94 2.11
C PHE A 47 18.28 2.37 0.68
N LEU A 48 17.35 3.00 -0.02
CA LEU A 48 17.58 3.52 -1.37
C LEU A 48 18.66 4.59 -1.40
N ALA A 49 18.62 5.57 -0.48
CA ALA A 49 19.64 6.59 -0.33
C ALA A 49 21.01 5.97 -0.03
N SER A 50 21.05 4.95 0.84
CA SER A 50 22.28 4.22 1.15
C SER A 50 22.84 3.47 -0.06
N SER A 51 21.98 3.00 -0.97
CA SER A 51 22.41 2.35 -2.22
C SER A 51 23.17 3.27 -3.17
N PHE A 52 22.93 4.58 -3.11
CA PHE A 52 23.64 5.59 -3.89
C PHE A 52 24.93 6.09 -3.22
N LEU A 53 25.15 5.81 -1.94
CA LEU A 53 26.38 6.18 -1.27
C LEU A 53 27.50 5.25 -1.72
N GLY A 54 28.62 5.83 -2.16
CA GLY A 54 29.83 5.08 -2.44
C GLY A 54 30.26 4.35 -1.17
N GLN A 55 30.52 3.06 -1.27
CA GLN A 55 31.00 2.27 -0.16
C GLN A 55 32.41 1.80 -0.49
N ASP A 56 33.38 2.33 0.24
CA ASP A 56 34.77 1.92 0.12
C ASP A 56 35.12 1.13 1.40
N ASN A 57 35.45 -0.15 1.25
CA ASN A 57 35.77 -1.06 2.36
C ASN A 57 34.74 -1.04 3.51
N GLY A 58 33.45 -0.97 3.17
CA GLY A 58 32.36 -0.98 4.15
C GLY A 58 32.02 0.38 4.78
N LYS A 59 32.80 1.44 4.49
CA LYS A 59 32.53 2.80 4.98
C LYS A 59 31.83 3.64 3.90
N PRO A 60 30.72 4.33 4.22
CA PRO A 60 30.10 5.25 3.28
C PRO A 60 31.04 6.44 3.05
N THR A 61 31.54 6.60 1.84
CA THR A 61 32.46 7.70 1.47
C THR A 61 31.74 9.02 1.20
N GLY A 62 30.43 9.10 1.46
CA GLY A 62 29.62 10.33 1.36
C GLY A 62 29.39 10.84 -0.06
N GLY A 63 30.12 10.31 -1.06
CA GLY A 63 29.91 10.62 -2.47
C GLY A 63 28.71 9.88 -3.05
N LEU A 64 27.80 10.62 -3.70
CA LEU A 64 26.75 10.04 -4.55
C LEU A 64 27.42 9.36 -5.76
N THR A 65 27.19 8.06 -5.91
CA THR A 65 27.75 7.27 -7.01
C THR A 65 26.76 6.23 -7.53
N PHE A 66 26.87 5.95 -8.82
CA PHE A 66 26.16 4.84 -9.48
C PHE A 66 27.04 3.58 -9.60
N ALA A 67 28.24 3.60 -9.03
CA ALA A 67 29.18 2.48 -9.09
C ALA A 67 28.61 1.17 -8.53
N ASN A 68 27.81 1.23 -7.47
CA ASN A 68 27.14 0.06 -6.87
C ASN A 68 26.16 -0.61 -7.85
N TYR A 69 25.41 0.19 -8.60
CA TYR A 69 24.49 -0.30 -9.63
C TYR A 69 25.26 -0.87 -10.83
N ALA A 70 26.31 -0.19 -11.29
CA ALA A 70 27.17 -0.70 -12.36
C ALA A 70 27.83 -2.03 -11.99
N ALA A 71 28.31 -2.18 -10.74
CA ALA A 71 28.89 -3.42 -10.23
C ALA A 71 27.90 -4.59 -10.21
N PHE A 72 26.63 -4.32 -9.89
CA PHE A 72 25.56 -5.33 -9.95
C PHE A 72 25.37 -5.91 -11.35
N PHE A 73 25.40 -5.07 -12.40
CA PHE A 73 25.20 -5.52 -13.78
C PHE A 73 26.46 -6.03 -14.47
N THR A 74 27.65 -5.74 -13.94
CA THR A 74 28.94 -6.18 -14.52
C THR A 74 29.50 -7.42 -13.86
N SER A 75 29.14 -7.69 -12.60
CA SER A 75 29.60 -8.90 -11.91
C SER A 75 28.74 -10.11 -12.27
N SER A 76 29.39 -11.13 -12.84
CA SER A 76 28.75 -12.39 -13.20
C SER A 76 28.11 -13.11 -12.02
N SER A 77 28.61 -12.94 -10.79
CA SER A 77 28.03 -13.58 -9.61
C SER A 77 26.66 -12.99 -9.23
N TYR A 78 26.51 -11.66 -9.30
CA TYR A 78 25.24 -10.99 -9.03
C TYR A 78 24.19 -11.37 -10.07
N LEU A 79 24.56 -11.35 -11.35
CA LEU A 79 23.67 -11.78 -12.43
C LEU A 79 23.24 -13.24 -12.29
N TYR A 80 24.16 -14.14 -11.95
CA TYR A 80 23.84 -15.56 -11.74
C TYR A 80 22.78 -15.76 -10.66
N VAL A 81 22.95 -15.12 -9.49
CA VAL A 81 21.98 -15.21 -8.39
C VAL A 81 20.66 -14.53 -8.76
N PHE A 82 20.70 -13.40 -9.45
CA PHE A 82 19.50 -12.69 -9.92
C PHE A 82 18.66 -13.56 -10.86
N PHE A 83 19.27 -14.13 -11.91
CA PHE A 83 18.54 -15.02 -12.82
C PHE A 83 18.13 -16.33 -12.14
N GLY A 84 18.93 -16.84 -11.21
CA GLY A 84 18.58 -18.02 -10.41
C GLY A 84 17.30 -17.80 -9.59
N THR A 85 17.23 -16.70 -8.85
CA THR A 85 16.04 -16.33 -8.07
C THR A 85 14.83 -16.04 -8.95
N LEU A 86 15.02 -15.34 -10.07
CA LEU A 86 13.95 -15.07 -11.03
C LEU A 86 13.38 -16.35 -11.64
N LYS A 87 14.25 -17.26 -12.09
CA LYS A 87 13.84 -18.57 -12.63
C LYS A 87 13.11 -19.40 -11.59
N LEU A 88 13.61 -19.42 -10.36
CA LEU A 88 12.99 -20.14 -9.25
C LEU A 88 11.60 -19.59 -8.94
N ALA A 89 11.49 -18.27 -8.72
CA ALA A 89 10.22 -17.60 -8.43
C ALA A 89 9.21 -17.81 -9.55
N PHE A 90 9.63 -17.69 -10.81
CA PHE A 90 8.78 -17.93 -11.96
C PHE A 90 8.26 -19.37 -12.02
N THR A 91 9.14 -20.34 -11.78
CA THR A 91 8.77 -21.77 -11.76
C THR A 91 7.75 -22.05 -10.65
N VAL A 92 7.99 -21.55 -9.44
CA VAL A 92 7.07 -21.70 -8.31
C VAL A 92 5.72 -21.02 -8.59
N ALA A 93 5.72 -19.83 -9.21
CA ALA A 93 4.51 -19.14 -9.59
C ALA A 93 3.68 -19.93 -10.60
N LEU A 94 4.30 -20.51 -11.64
CA LEU A 94 3.62 -21.35 -12.62
C LEU A 94 3.01 -22.61 -11.99
N ILE A 95 3.78 -23.30 -11.14
CA ILE A 95 3.31 -24.48 -10.42
C ILE A 95 2.11 -24.11 -9.53
N SER A 96 2.23 -23.03 -8.76
CA SER A 96 1.17 -22.56 -7.87
C SER A 96 -0.09 -22.19 -8.64
N LEU A 97 0.06 -21.52 -9.79
CA LEU A 97 -1.06 -21.17 -10.65
C LEU A 97 -1.74 -22.41 -11.23
N PHE A 98 -0.96 -23.39 -11.69
CA PHE A 98 -1.47 -24.64 -12.25
C PHE A 98 -2.28 -25.42 -11.21
N PHE A 99 -1.73 -25.65 -10.02
CA PHE A 99 -2.42 -26.35 -8.95
C PHE A 99 -3.61 -25.55 -8.41
N GLY A 100 -3.44 -24.24 -8.22
CA GLY A 100 -4.52 -23.34 -7.80
C GLY A 100 -5.70 -23.36 -8.76
N TYR A 101 -5.42 -23.38 -10.07
CA TYR A 101 -6.46 -23.49 -11.11
C TYR A 101 -7.18 -24.84 -11.06
N ILE A 102 -6.44 -25.95 -10.99
CA ILE A 102 -7.04 -27.29 -10.87
C ILE A 102 -7.95 -27.38 -9.66
N LEU A 103 -7.48 -26.91 -8.51
CA LEU A 103 -8.23 -26.97 -7.27
C LEU A 103 -9.47 -26.07 -7.33
N SER A 104 -9.34 -24.86 -7.88
CA SER A 104 -10.46 -23.95 -8.11
C SER A 104 -11.52 -24.56 -9.04
N TYR A 105 -11.10 -25.24 -10.11
CA TYR A 105 -12.01 -25.90 -11.04
C TYR A 105 -12.74 -27.09 -10.39
N LEU A 106 -12.03 -27.87 -9.57
CA LEU A 106 -12.62 -28.99 -8.84
C LEU A 106 -13.68 -28.51 -7.83
N ILE A 107 -13.36 -27.46 -7.05
CA ILE A 107 -14.30 -26.85 -6.10
C ILE A 107 -15.54 -26.34 -6.85
N TRP A 108 -15.35 -25.58 -7.93
CA TRP A 108 -16.45 -25.07 -8.76
C TRP A 108 -17.37 -26.20 -9.27
N ARG A 109 -16.79 -27.34 -9.67
CA ARG A 109 -17.55 -28.48 -10.16
C ARG A 109 -18.28 -29.25 -9.05
N LEU A 110 -17.71 -29.37 -7.85
CA LEU A 110 -18.35 -30.02 -6.70
C LEU A 110 -19.50 -29.18 -6.13
N GLU A 111 -19.35 -27.86 -6.10
CA GLU A 111 -20.38 -26.94 -5.61
C GLU A 111 -21.63 -26.94 -6.52
N GLY A 112 -21.45 -27.17 -7.82
CA GLY A 112 -22.55 -27.45 -8.75
C GLY A 112 -23.35 -28.73 -8.44
N SER A 113 -22.73 -29.74 -7.82
CA SER A 113 -23.38 -31.00 -7.44
C SER A 113 -24.13 -30.88 -6.09
N ALA A 114 -23.53 -30.16 -5.12
CA ALA A 114 -24.16 -29.94 -3.81
C ALA A 114 -25.48 -29.15 -3.90
N ARG A 115 -25.63 -28.31 -4.94
CA ARG A 115 -26.86 -27.54 -5.19
C ARG A 115 -28.05 -28.38 -5.71
N TYR A 116 -27.81 -29.61 -6.15
CA TYR A 116 -28.86 -30.57 -6.54
C TYR A 116 -29.26 -31.54 -5.42
N LEU A 117 -28.58 -31.48 -4.26
CA LEU A 117 -28.85 -32.34 -3.09
C LEU A 117 -29.60 -31.63 -1.95
N LEU A 118 -29.88 -30.33 -2.07
CA LEU A 118 -30.74 -29.54 -1.19
C LEU A 118 -32.03 -29.14 -1.93
#